data_AF-A0A7S1MDI0-F1
#
_entry.id   AF-A0A7S1MDI0-F1
#
_cell.length_a   1.000
_cell.length_b   1.000
_cell.length_c   1.000
_cell.angle_alpha   90.00
_cell.angle_beta   90.00
_cell.angle_gamma   90.00
#
_symmetry.space_group_name_H-M   'P 1'
#
loop_
_entity.id
_entity.type
_entity.pdbx_description
1 polymer ?
#
loop_
_entity_poly.entity_id
_entity_poly.type
_entity_poly.pdbx_seq_one_letter_code
_entity_poly.pdbx_strand_id
1 'polypeptide(L)'
;IGCGTMQLGLERSYPRYLAVAHPRDLATGLRRFFSASERDVPLPADADAEAFGEAKLLEAAAEGDHDSREAVERMLEGLQTKLVKDDAEAVLVQHGVDVVDIAFCIDLTASMTAYWPKVKKAIVAIARALQNHELLGQHSDSSQEAGDVPSFTRTVRFGVSCFRDVGEEHGPQLHFAAGNGTHVDADALEKFLECNDMTCSGGGDIPEDVVGGMRRCFATLFNPAERSPTTARVMLVFSDGPQHGLVAKAGVRDDHAAGVKGEPAATAAKSLMEALADGNVFTLMAGIRPSLTRRFFDQLEAVTPVVQGIKPLRTCDELFSDAAARDQFHFIFVIDRSGSMGTDTSDGGYRLEGVRRAASAFVARRAQQQGQTGEQDVASVIQYNSHADIVCEQASLASQQVPQAIASIRVSGGTYFADALREAQTLVNRTATNTIPVVIFMSDGSCRGDEHFTIVRNMCCGPREVRFYAVLAYDCDSGSTQVMQRLAQESRTRESFSLAKDTAQLVKKFVEIAGDTKPIDEVAAAVGAEVQQAVTSAVADNCL
;
A
#
# COMPACT_ATOMS: atom_id res chain seq x y z
N ILE A 1 21.34 -25.85 -3.50
CA ILE A 1 22.76 -25.91 -3.07
C ILE A 1 23.46 -26.96 -3.93
N GLY A 2 24.33 -26.55 -4.85
CA GLY A 2 25.14 -27.48 -5.64
C GLY A 2 26.52 -27.60 -5.03
N CYS A 3 26.90 -28.78 -4.55
CA CYS A 3 28.27 -29.10 -4.19
C CYS A 3 28.76 -30.18 -5.16
N GLY A 4 29.66 -29.82 -6.07
CA GLY A 4 30.32 -30.75 -6.99
C GLY A 4 31.12 -30.02 -8.06
N THR A 5 32.31 -30.53 -8.36
CA THR A 5 33.26 -30.02 -9.36
C THR A 5 32.88 -30.36 -10.81
N MET A 6 31.61 -30.22 -11.19
CA MET A 6 31.18 -30.31 -12.59
C MET A 6 30.77 -28.94 -13.12
N GLN A 7 31.53 -28.50 -14.12
CA GLN A 7 31.31 -27.29 -14.90
C GLN A 7 30.09 -27.48 -15.81
N LEU A 8 28.89 -27.50 -15.23
CA LEU A 8 27.63 -27.41 -15.97
C LEU A 8 27.39 -25.94 -16.31
N GLY A 9 27.07 -25.67 -17.59
CA GLY A 9 26.92 -24.34 -18.20
C GLY A 9 25.77 -23.51 -17.62
N LEU A 10 25.94 -23.07 -16.38
CA LEU A 10 25.06 -22.14 -15.65
C LEU A 10 25.02 -20.74 -16.28
N GLU A 11 26.02 -20.40 -17.11
CA GLU A 11 26.11 -19.10 -17.79
C GLU A 11 24.95 -18.81 -18.75
N ARG A 12 24.20 -19.82 -19.19
CA ARG A 12 23.08 -19.63 -20.13
C ARG A 12 21.70 -19.54 -19.47
N SER A 13 21.55 -19.92 -18.21
CA SER A 13 20.22 -20.05 -17.60
C SER A 13 19.97 -19.12 -16.41
N TYR A 14 20.99 -18.70 -15.66
CA TYR A 14 20.77 -17.85 -14.47
C TYR A 14 21.95 -16.89 -14.22
N PRO A 15 21.83 -15.58 -14.54
CA PRO A 15 22.92 -14.65 -14.28
C PRO A 15 23.14 -14.35 -12.79
N ARG A 16 22.13 -14.51 -11.92
CA ARG A 16 22.23 -14.08 -10.51
C ARG A 16 21.22 -14.80 -9.63
N TYR A 17 21.62 -15.87 -8.93
CA TYR A 17 21.26 -16.13 -7.53
C TYR A 17 22.24 -17.16 -6.97
N LEU A 18 23.12 -16.72 -6.06
CA LEU A 18 23.90 -17.58 -5.18
C LEU A 18 23.32 -17.37 -3.79
N ALA A 19 22.56 -18.33 -3.27
CA ALA A 19 22.03 -18.25 -1.91
C ALA A 19 23.16 -18.54 -0.92
N VAL A 20 23.60 -17.52 -0.18
CA VAL A 20 24.55 -17.66 0.93
C VAL A 20 23.73 -17.70 2.22
N ALA A 21 23.71 -18.85 2.90
CA ALA A 21 23.14 -18.94 4.24
C ALA A 21 24.06 -18.24 5.25
N HIS A 22 23.51 -17.46 6.16
CA HIS A 22 24.27 -16.87 7.25
C HIS A 22 24.86 -18.01 8.12
N PRO A 23 26.10 -17.93 8.64
CA PRO A 23 26.73 -19.03 9.36
C PRO A 23 25.92 -19.58 10.54
N ARG A 24 25.04 -18.77 11.12
CA ARG A 24 24.11 -19.17 12.21
C ARG A 24 23.02 -20.15 11.76
N ASP A 25 22.69 -20.17 10.47
CA ASP A 25 21.62 -20.97 9.89
C ASP A 25 22.15 -22.32 9.34
N LEU A 26 23.47 -22.52 9.40
CA LEU A 26 24.11 -23.78 9.02
C LEU A 26 23.78 -24.89 10.04
N ALA A 27 23.83 -26.16 9.63
CA ALA A 27 23.73 -27.27 10.57
C ALA A 27 24.85 -27.21 11.63
N THR A 28 24.58 -27.72 12.84
CA THR A 28 25.45 -27.60 14.03
C THR A 28 26.91 -28.01 13.78
N GLY A 29 27.15 -29.00 12.91
CA GLY A 29 28.51 -29.44 12.54
C GLY A 29 29.31 -28.37 11.77
N LEU A 30 28.65 -27.61 10.89
CA LEU A 30 29.27 -26.54 10.12
C LEU A 30 29.43 -25.25 10.96
N ARG A 31 28.46 -24.96 11.83
CA ARG A 31 28.56 -23.84 12.79
C ARG A 31 29.82 -23.92 13.66
N ARG A 32 30.15 -25.12 14.16
CA ARG A 32 31.32 -25.35 15.03
C ARG A 32 32.66 -25.15 14.32
N PHE A 33 32.70 -25.27 12.99
CA PHE A 33 33.90 -25.00 12.20
C PHE A 33 34.25 -23.50 12.16
N PHE A 34 33.26 -22.62 12.35
CA PHE A 34 33.41 -21.16 12.20
C PHE A 34 33.40 -20.35 13.52
N SER A 35 33.10 -20.96 14.66
CA SER A 35 32.93 -20.25 15.94
C SER A 35 34.14 -20.31 16.89
N ALA A 36 35.35 -20.50 16.37
CA ALA A 36 36.56 -20.72 17.18
C ALA A 36 37.33 -19.44 17.57
N SER A 37 36.78 -18.25 17.39
CA SER A 37 37.44 -17.00 17.76
C SER A 37 36.46 -15.99 18.34
N GLU A 38 36.49 -15.80 19.66
CA GLU A 38 36.55 -14.51 20.38
C GLU A 38 35.96 -14.63 21.80
N ARG A 39 36.65 -14.00 22.76
CA ARG A 39 36.40 -14.04 24.21
C ARG A 39 35.88 -12.68 24.70
N ASP A 40 35.04 -12.75 25.74
CA ASP A 40 34.39 -11.68 26.51
C ASP A 40 35.31 -10.73 27.28
N VAL A 41 34.87 -9.47 27.52
CA VAL A 41 35.06 -8.69 28.77
C VAL A 41 33.91 -7.68 28.97
N PRO A 42 33.41 -7.42 30.22
CA PRO A 42 32.19 -6.64 30.51
C PRO A 42 32.44 -5.21 31.06
N LEU A 43 31.39 -4.40 31.19
CA LEU A 43 31.40 -3.04 31.81
C LEU A 43 30.26 -2.86 32.84
N PRO A 44 30.46 -2.03 33.90
CA PRO A 44 29.42 -1.67 34.87
C PRO A 44 28.93 -0.21 34.79
N ALA A 45 27.60 -0.07 34.80
CA ALA A 45 26.70 0.60 35.75
C ALA A 45 26.88 2.07 36.26
N ASP A 46 25.78 2.82 36.05
CA ASP A 46 25.05 3.79 36.91
C ASP A 46 25.54 5.25 37.09
N ALA A 47 24.67 6.23 36.77
CA ALA A 47 23.78 6.90 37.76
C ALA A 47 23.19 8.24 37.25
N ASP A 48 21.86 8.24 37.16
CA ASP A 48 20.83 9.25 37.53
C ASP A 48 21.00 10.76 37.31
N ALA A 49 19.94 11.29 36.70
CA ALA A 49 19.59 12.69 36.56
C ALA A 49 18.50 13.09 37.57
N GLU A 50 18.47 14.36 37.97
CA GLU A 50 17.26 15.00 38.49
C GLU A 50 16.98 16.31 37.75
N ALA A 51 15.69 16.53 37.51
CA ALA A 51 15.10 17.56 36.68
C ALA A 51 14.22 18.51 37.51
N PHE A 52 14.12 19.78 37.10
CA PHE A 52 13.03 20.73 37.39
C PHE A 52 13.20 21.88 36.38
N GLY A 53 12.21 22.47 35.71
CA GLY A 53 10.76 22.35 35.68
C GLY A 53 10.19 23.39 34.68
N GLU A 54 8.87 23.56 34.70
CA GLU A 54 8.06 24.60 34.03
C GLU A 54 7.37 24.25 32.70
N ALA A 55 6.32 23.44 32.86
CA ALA A 55 5.08 23.55 32.10
C ALA A 55 4.30 24.80 32.53
N LYS A 56 4.12 25.78 31.63
CA LYS A 56 3.06 26.80 31.75
C LYS A 56 2.68 27.54 30.45
N LEU A 57 3.05 27.01 29.29
CA LEU A 57 2.80 27.66 27.99
C LEU A 57 1.84 26.88 27.06
N LEU A 58 1.32 25.74 27.52
CA LEU A 58 0.54 24.80 26.70
C LEU A 58 -0.98 24.94 26.82
N GLU A 59 -1.49 25.83 27.66
CA GLU A 59 -2.95 26.04 27.80
C GLU A 59 -3.57 26.93 26.71
N ALA A 60 -2.76 27.58 25.85
CA ALA A 60 -3.29 28.50 24.83
C ALA A 60 -3.67 27.84 23.49
N ALA A 61 -3.37 26.55 23.29
CA ALA A 61 -3.58 25.86 21.99
C ALA A 61 -4.86 25.00 21.94
N ALA A 62 -5.67 24.98 23.00
CA ALA A 62 -6.83 24.09 23.13
C ALA A 62 -8.17 24.71 22.70
N GLU A 63 -8.23 25.99 22.31
CA GLU A 63 -9.49 26.65 21.93
C GLU A 63 -9.61 26.79 20.41
N GLY A 64 -10.51 25.98 19.84
CA GLY A 64 -10.70 25.76 18.42
C GLY A 64 -11.29 26.93 17.63
N ASP A 65 -10.79 27.07 16.41
CA ASP A 65 -11.29 28.01 15.41
C ASP A 65 -12.34 27.34 14.51
N HIS A 66 -13.57 27.85 14.57
CA HIS A 66 -14.77 27.30 13.93
C HIS A 66 -14.75 27.47 12.39
N ASP A 67 -14.01 28.46 11.89
CA ASP A 67 -13.95 28.81 10.45
C ASP A 67 -13.11 27.81 9.64
N SER A 68 -12.17 27.12 10.30
CA SER A 68 -11.29 26.13 9.66
C SER A 68 -12.02 24.81 9.34
N ARG A 69 -13.08 24.47 10.09
CA ARG A 69 -13.87 23.25 9.89
C ARG A 69 -14.87 23.38 8.74
N GLU A 70 -15.51 24.54 8.62
CA GLU A 70 -16.47 24.84 7.56
C GLU A 70 -15.81 24.94 6.17
N ALA A 71 -14.55 25.40 6.12
CA ALA A 71 -13.76 25.46 4.88
C ALA A 71 -13.37 24.07 4.34
N VAL A 72 -13.15 23.09 5.22
CA VAL A 72 -12.83 21.70 4.85
C VAL A 72 -14.08 20.96 4.38
N GLU A 73 -15.22 21.19 5.02
CA GLU A 73 -16.52 20.62 4.62
C GLU A 73 -16.95 21.12 3.22
N ARG A 74 -16.83 22.42 2.93
CA ARG A 74 -17.12 22.96 1.58
C ARG A 74 -16.16 22.45 0.49
N MET A 75 -14.92 22.13 0.84
CA MET A 75 -13.93 21.59 -0.11
C MET A 75 -14.24 20.12 -0.44
N LEU A 76 -14.74 19.35 0.54
CA LEU A 76 -15.21 17.97 0.35
C LEU A 76 -16.53 17.92 -0.45
N GLU A 77 -17.47 18.84 -0.19
CA GLU A 77 -18.68 19.01 -1.00
C GLU A 77 -18.36 19.39 -2.46
N GLY A 78 -17.35 20.25 -2.67
CA GLY A 78 -16.87 20.66 -3.99
C GLY A 78 -16.18 19.56 -4.80
N LEU A 79 -15.66 18.52 -4.14
CA LEU A 79 -15.12 17.32 -4.78
C LEU A 79 -16.23 16.31 -5.13
N GLN A 80 -17.31 16.26 -4.33
CA GLN A 80 -18.48 15.42 -4.61
C GLN A 80 -19.39 15.97 -5.72
N THR A 81 -19.31 17.26 -6.06
CA THR A 81 -20.20 17.92 -7.04
C THR A 81 -19.62 18.05 -8.46
N LYS A 82 -18.40 17.56 -8.75
CA LYS A 82 -17.73 17.81 -10.05
C LYS A 82 -17.53 16.63 -11.00
N LEU A 83 -18.18 15.50 -10.77
CA LEU A 83 -18.33 14.45 -11.79
C LEU A 83 -19.78 13.98 -11.86
N VAL A 84 -20.45 14.31 -12.96
CA VAL A 84 -21.53 13.51 -13.59
C VAL A 84 -22.63 13.03 -12.62
N LYS A 85 -23.07 13.84 -11.66
CA LYS A 85 -24.18 13.45 -10.78
C LYS A 85 -25.54 13.58 -11.48
N ASP A 86 -25.77 14.71 -12.14
CA ASP A 86 -27.12 15.06 -12.62
C ASP A 86 -27.56 14.28 -13.88
N ASP A 87 -26.64 13.97 -14.80
CA ASP A 87 -26.98 13.23 -16.04
C ASP A 87 -26.99 11.70 -15.84
N ALA A 88 -26.14 11.18 -14.97
CA ALA A 88 -26.08 9.73 -14.70
C ALA A 88 -27.31 9.25 -13.91
N GLU A 89 -27.71 9.99 -12.87
CA GLU A 89 -28.91 9.65 -12.09
C GLU A 89 -30.18 9.69 -12.94
N ALA A 90 -30.33 10.69 -13.82
CA ALA A 90 -31.50 10.81 -14.70
C ALA A 90 -31.64 9.64 -15.69
N VAL A 91 -30.51 9.14 -16.23
CA VAL A 91 -30.48 7.98 -17.15
C VAL A 91 -30.77 6.67 -16.39
N LEU A 92 -30.22 6.51 -15.19
CA LEU A 92 -30.43 5.34 -14.34
C LEU A 92 -31.90 5.18 -13.89
N VAL A 93 -32.61 6.30 -13.66
CA VAL A 93 -34.02 6.34 -13.22
C VAL A 93 -35.00 5.91 -14.32
N GLN A 94 -34.67 6.09 -15.60
CA GLN A 94 -35.61 5.80 -16.69
C GLN A 94 -35.73 4.33 -17.08
N HIS A 95 -34.77 3.47 -16.71
CA HIS A 95 -34.64 2.14 -17.31
C HIS A 95 -34.83 0.93 -16.36
N GLY A 96 -35.24 1.13 -15.10
CA GLY A 96 -35.62 0.02 -14.19
C GLY A 96 -34.48 -0.96 -13.91
N VAL A 97 -33.29 -0.40 -13.72
CA VAL A 97 -32.03 -1.12 -13.63
C VAL A 97 -31.69 -1.36 -12.14
N ASP A 98 -31.88 -2.60 -11.66
CA ASP A 98 -31.92 -2.89 -10.22
C ASP A 98 -30.75 -3.70 -9.65
N VAL A 99 -29.83 -4.26 -10.47
CA VAL A 99 -28.82 -5.22 -9.96
C VAL A 99 -27.42 -5.00 -10.56
N VAL A 100 -26.42 -4.86 -9.67
CA VAL A 100 -24.98 -4.80 -9.99
C VAL A 100 -24.30 -6.09 -9.53
N ASP A 101 -23.61 -6.77 -10.44
CA ASP A 101 -22.83 -7.97 -10.14
C ASP A 101 -21.35 -7.64 -9.99
N ILE A 102 -20.75 -8.04 -8.86
CA ILE A 102 -19.35 -7.80 -8.55
C ILE A 102 -18.66 -9.12 -8.25
N ALA A 103 -17.75 -9.54 -9.12
CA ALA A 103 -16.97 -10.75 -8.96
C ALA A 103 -15.54 -10.44 -8.51
N PHE A 104 -15.11 -11.07 -7.41
CA PHE A 104 -13.71 -11.06 -6.96
C PHE A 104 -12.98 -12.25 -7.59
N CYS A 105 -12.05 -11.97 -8.50
CA CYS A 105 -11.14 -12.95 -9.08
C CYS A 105 -9.83 -12.96 -8.30
N ILE A 106 -9.57 -14.01 -7.53
CA ILE A 106 -8.54 -13.99 -6.47
C ILE A 106 -7.42 -14.99 -6.76
N ASP A 107 -6.19 -14.50 -6.73
CA ASP A 107 -4.98 -15.32 -6.70
C ASP A 107 -4.79 -16.00 -5.33
N LEU A 108 -4.67 -17.34 -5.32
CA LEU A 108 -4.37 -18.16 -4.14
C LEU A 108 -3.05 -18.94 -4.29
N THR A 109 -2.11 -18.44 -5.08
CA THR A 109 -0.76 -19.00 -5.15
C THR A 109 -0.01 -18.88 -3.82
N ALA A 110 1.06 -19.64 -3.62
CA ALA A 110 1.79 -19.62 -2.35
C ALA A 110 2.39 -18.24 -2.02
N SER A 111 2.75 -17.43 -3.02
CA SER A 111 3.25 -16.06 -2.84
C SER A 111 2.21 -15.13 -2.20
N MET A 112 0.92 -15.40 -2.43
CA MET A 112 -0.19 -14.67 -1.82
C MET A 112 -0.35 -14.90 -0.31
N THR A 113 0.30 -15.91 0.28
CA THR A 113 0.16 -16.27 1.71
C THR A 113 0.36 -15.08 2.65
N ALA A 114 1.35 -14.22 2.38
CA ALA A 114 1.67 -13.06 3.22
C ALA A 114 0.65 -11.92 3.08
N TYR A 115 -0.10 -11.88 1.98
CA TYR A 115 -1.04 -10.81 1.64
C TYR A 115 -2.50 -11.21 1.88
N TRP A 116 -2.79 -12.52 1.90
CA TRP A 116 -4.15 -13.06 1.95
C TRP A 116 -5.04 -12.50 3.06
N PRO A 117 -4.60 -12.39 4.33
CA PRO A 117 -5.43 -11.78 5.38
C PRO A 117 -5.92 -10.37 5.04
N LYS A 118 -5.13 -9.60 4.29
CA LYS A 118 -5.43 -8.21 3.94
C LYS A 118 -6.26 -8.10 2.68
N VAL A 119 -5.96 -8.93 1.67
CA VAL A 119 -6.83 -9.07 0.50
C VAL A 119 -8.25 -9.42 0.94
N LYS A 120 -8.39 -10.34 1.90
CA LYS A 120 -9.67 -10.64 2.53
C LYS A 120 -10.32 -9.43 3.21
N LYS A 121 -9.60 -8.72 4.11
CA LYS A 121 -10.11 -7.50 4.76
C LYS A 121 -10.57 -6.46 3.72
N ALA A 122 -9.77 -6.22 2.69
CA ALA A 122 -10.08 -5.28 1.61
C ALA A 122 -11.32 -5.69 0.81
N ILE A 123 -11.46 -6.98 0.45
CA ILE A 123 -12.66 -7.49 -0.23
C ILE A 123 -13.91 -7.22 0.61
N VAL A 124 -13.86 -7.50 1.91
CA VAL A 124 -14.98 -7.24 2.82
C VAL A 124 -15.24 -5.73 2.96
N ALA A 125 -14.20 -4.91 3.09
CA ALA A 125 -14.34 -3.45 3.17
C ALA A 125 -14.94 -2.87 1.88
N ILE A 126 -14.51 -3.33 0.71
CA ILE A 126 -15.07 -2.96 -0.60
C ILE A 126 -16.54 -3.36 -0.66
N ALA A 127 -16.88 -4.59 -0.27
CA ALA A 127 -18.24 -5.08 -0.29
C ALA A 127 -19.15 -4.26 0.63
N ARG A 128 -18.73 -4.02 1.88
CA ARG A 128 -19.47 -3.20 2.85
C ARG A 128 -19.60 -1.77 2.36
N ALA A 129 -18.54 -1.16 1.82
CA ALA A 129 -18.60 0.19 1.27
C ALA A 129 -19.64 0.27 0.16
N LEU A 130 -19.65 -0.68 -0.78
CA LEU A 130 -20.59 -0.71 -1.89
C LEU A 130 -22.04 -0.99 -1.47
N GLN A 131 -22.25 -1.73 -0.38
CA GLN A 131 -23.58 -1.93 0.19
C GLN A 131 -24.10 -0.73 1.00
N ASN A 132 -23.21 -0.08 1.76
CA ASN A 132 -23.55 1.02 2.64
C ASN A 132 -23.63 2.35 1.90
N HIS A 133 -22.97 2.50 0.75
CA HIS A 133 -22.95 3.77 0.05
C HIS A 133 -24.36 4.12 -0.44
N GLU A 134 -24.86 5.27 0.01
CA GLU A 134 -26.15 5.89 -0.40
C GLU A 134 -26.29 6.12 -1.92
N LEU A 135 -25.25 5.81 -2.72
CA LEU A 135 -25.26 5.83 -4.18
C LEU A 135 -26.28 4.88 -4.82
N LEU A 136 -26.89 4.01 -4.01
CA LEU A 136 -27.92 3.05 -4.42
C LEU A 136 -29.32 3.40 -3.88
N GLY A 137 -29.50 4.63 -3.34
CA GLY A 137 -30.82 5.25 -3.21
C GLY A 137 -31.56 4.99 -1.90
N GLN A 138 -30.91 5.05 -0.74
CA GLN A 138 -31.65 5.33 0.50
C GLN A 138 -31.75 6.84 0.68
N HIS A 139 -32.68 7.47 -0.04
CA HIS A 139 -33.20 8.75 0.42
C HIS A 139 -33.89 8.49 1.76
N SER A 140 -33.23 8.91 2.84
CA SER A 140 -33.87 8.99 4.14
C SER A 140 -35.15 9.81 4.02
N ASP A 141 -36.25 9.29 4.58
CA ASP A 141 -37.67 9.71 4.55
C ASP A 141 -37.99 11.20 4.88
N SER A 142 -37.03 12.11 4.83
CA SER A 142 -37.15 13.48 5.35
C SER A 142 -37.71 14.52 4.37
N SER A 143 -37.94 14.20 3.09
CA SER A 143 -38.56 15.12 2.12
C SER A 143 -39.92 14.62 1.62
N GLN A 144 -40.93 14.65 2.49
CA GLN A 144 -42.32 14.24 2.20
C GLN A 144 -43.12 15.19 1.28
N GLU A 145 -42.54 16.26 0.72
CA GLU A 145 -43.32 17.30 0.02
C GLU A 145 -42.99 17.53 -1.47
N ALA A 146 -42.06 16.79 -2.08
CA ALA A 146 -41.76 16.92 -3.51
C ALA A 146 -42.10 15.62 -4.28
N GLY A 147 -43.23 15.66 -4.99
CA GLY A 147 -43.90 14.61 -5.78
C GLY A 147 -43.16 13.33 -6.18
N ASP A 148 -43.83 12.18 -5.99
CA ASP A 148 -43.71 10.87 -6.66
C ASP A 148 -42.43 10.58 -7.47
N VAL A 149 -41.24 10.78 -6.91
CA VAL A 149 -40.02 10.18 -7.47
C VAL A 149 -39.90 8.77 -6.86
N PRO A 150 -40.05 7.70 -7.66
CA PRO A 150 -39.95 6.34 -7.14
C PRO A 150 -38.59 6.12 -6.46
N SER A 151 -38.60 5.59 -5.24
CA SER A 151 -37.39 5.16 -4.54
C SER A 151 -36.78 3.96 -5.26
N PHE A 152 -35.61 4.13 -5.86
CA PHE A 152 -34.88 3.03 -6.52
C PHE A 152 -33.94 2.37 -5.52
N THR A 153 -34.19 1.11 -5.22
CA THR A 153 -33.28 0.29 -4.41
C THR A 153 -32.41 -0.53 -5.35
N ARG A 154 -31.14 -0.17 -5.52
CA ARG A 154 -30.22 -1.01 -6.29
C ARG A 154 -29.64 -2.10 -5.40
N THR A 155 -29.63 -3.31 -5.93
CA THR A 155 -29.08 -4.51 -5.32
C THR A 155 -27.65 -4.72 -5.79
N VAL A 156 -26.70 -4.92 -4.87
CA VAL A 156 -25.35 -5.40 -5.20
C VAL A 156 -25.24 -6.88 -4.85
N ARG A 157 -24.70 -7.68 -5.76
CA ARG A 157 -24.41 -9.11 -5.52
C ARG A 157 -22.93 -9.36 -5.66
N PHE A 158 -22.39 -10.16 -4.74
CA PHE A 158 -20.98 -10.55 -4.75
C PHE A 158 -20.79 -12.01 -5.20
N GLY A 159 -19.75 -12.22 -5.98
CA GLY A 159 -19.27 -13.54 -6.38
C GLY A 159 -17.76 -13.64 -6.18
N VAL A 160 -17.25 -14.86 -6.01
CA VAL A 160 -15.82 -15.11 -5.82
C VAL A 160 -15.39 -16.25 -6.74
N SER A 161 -14.29 -16.06 -7.46
CA SER A 161 -13.64 -17.10 -8.24
C SER A 161 -12.14 -17.06 -8.00
N CYS A 162 -11.61 -18.13 -7.42
CA CYS A 162 -10.18 -18.21 -7.12
C CYS A 162 -9.39 -18.90 -8.25
N PHE A 163 -8.12 -18.52 -8.41
CA PHE A 163 -7.17 -19.19 -9.28
C PHE A 163 -5.83 -19.44 -8.57
N ARG A 164 -5.01 -20.30 -9.15
CA ARG A 164 -3.70 -20.73 -8.65
C ARG A 164 -2.73 -20.85 -9.83
N ASP A 165 -1.66 -21.61 -9.63
CA ASP A 165 -0.76 -22.04 -10.67
C ASP A 165 -1.45 -22.86 -11.76
N VAL A 166 -0.89 -22.79 -12.96
CA VAL A 166 -1.36 -23.55 -14.11
C VAL A 166 -1.36 -25.05 -13.83
N GLY A 167 -2.55 -25.67 -13.92
CA GLY A 167 -2.75 -27.10 -13.77
C GLY A 167 -3.14 -27.55 -12.35
N GLU A 168 -3.17 -26.62 -11.38
CA GLU A 168 -3.69 -26.90 -10.04
C GLU A 168 -5.22 -26.84 -10.00
N GLU A 169 -5.80 -27.54 -9.03
CA GLU A 169 -7.23 -27.46 -8.75
C GLU A 169 -7.59 -26.04 -8.32
N HIS A 170 -8.64 -25.50 -8.93
CA HIS A 170 -9.07 -24.14 -8.66
C HIS A 170 -9.58 -24.02 -7.22
N GLY A 171 -9.37 -22.84 -6.63
CA GLY A 171 -9.89 -22.58 -5.29
C GLY A 171 -11.43 -22.57 -5.24
N PRO A 172 -11.99 -22.43 -4.03
CA PRO A 172 -13.43 -22.39 -3.83
C PRO A 172 -14.08 -21.24 -4.62
N GLN A 173 -15.34 -21.42 -5.01
CA GLN A 173 -16.12 -20.42 -5.73
C GLN A 173 -17.39 -20.05 -4.96
N LEU A 174 -17.76 -18.77 -5.02
CA LEU A 174 -19.02 -18.24 -4.53
C LEU A 174 -19.78 -17.71 -5.74
N HIS A 175 -20.87 -18.39 -6.13
CA HIS A 175 -21.72 -17.91 -7.21
C HIS A 175 -22.62 -16.78 -6.73
N PHE A 176 -23.03 -15.91 -7.66
CA PHE A 176 -24.12 -14.98 -7.39
C PHE A 176 -25.36 -15.79 -6.99
N ALA A 177 -26.05 -15.36 -5.94
CA ALA A 177 -27.23 -16.06 -5.49
C ALA A 177 -28.33 -16.05 -6.57
N ALA A 178 -28.94 -17.21 -6.80
CA ALA A 178 -29.94 -17.43 -7.82
C ALA A 178 -31.31 -16.90 -7.36
N GLY A 179 -31.84 -15.89 -8.05
CA GLY A 179 -33.18 -15.36 -7.84
C GLY A 179 -33.25 -14.02 -7.09
N ASN A 180 -34.47 -13.48 -6.99
CA ASN A 180 -34.73 -12.11 -6.57
C ASN A 180 -34.75 -11.88 -5.04
N GLY A 181 -34.33 -12.86 -4.23
CA GLY A 181 -34.61 -12.85 -2.78
C GLY A 181 -33.52 -13.35 -1.83
N THR A 182 -32.45 -13.94 -2.35
CA THR A 182 -31.24 -14.20 -1.57
C THR A 182 -30.13 -13.41 -2.21
N HIS A 183 -29.65 -12.36 -1.55
CA HIS A 183 -28.47 -11.62 -2.00
C HIS A 183 -27.28 -12.16 -1.19
N VAL A 184 -26.15 -12.39 -1.86
CA VAL A 184 -24.89 -12.55 -1.14
C VAL A 184 -24.52 -11.15 -0.69
N ASP A 185 -24.77 -10.85 0.58
CA ASP A 185 -24.34 -9.60 1.20
C ASP A 185 -22.87 -9.68 1.65
N ALA A 186 -22.33 -8.57 2.17
CA ALA A 186 -20.96 -8.53 2.63
C ALA A 186 -20.70 -9.51 3.79
N ASP A 187 -21.70 -9.80 4.62
CA ASP A 187 -21.58 -10.75 5.73
C ASP A 187 -21.50 -12.20 5.23
N ALA A 188 -22.32 -12.56 4.24
CA ALA A 188 -22.25 -13.86 3.56
C ALA A 188 -20.91 -14.03 2.82
N LEU A 189 -20.42 -12.96 2.18
CA LEU A 189 -19.11 -12.93 1.56
C LEU A 189 -17.99 -13.12 2.59
N GLU A 190 -17.99 -12.35 3.68
CA GLU A 190 -17.00 -12.48 4.76
C GLU A 190 -16.98 -13.89 5.34
N LYS A 191 -18.16 -14.45 5.62
CA LYS A 191 -18.31 -15.84 6.06
C LYS A 191 -17.77 -16.84 5.04
N PHE A 192 -18.00 -16.62 3.75
CA PHE A 192 -17.41 -17.46 2.70
C PHE A 192 -15.88 -17.40 2.74
N LEU A 193 -15.29 -16.21 2.87
CA LEU A 193 -13.85 -16.01 2.98
C LEU A 193 -13.26 -16.56 4.30
N GLU A 194 -14.07 -16.77 5.33
CA GLU A 194 -13.69 -17.37 6.63
C GLU A 194 -13.81 -18.89 6.68
N CYS A 195 -14.92 -19.43 6.17
CA CYS A 195 -15.27 -20.84 6.36
C CYS A 195 -14.73 -21.76 5.27
N ASN A 196 -14.36 -21.22 4.10
CA ASN A 196 -13.80 -22.04 3.03
C ASN A 196 -12.28 -22.11 3.15
N ASP A 197 -11.73 -23.29 2.84
CA ASP A 197 -10.29 -23.54 2.83
C ASP A 197 -9.62 -22.76 1.68
N MET A 198 -9.40 -21.47 1.92
CA MET A 198 -8.73 -20.52 1.05
C MET A 198 -7.22 -20.53 1.29
N THR A 199 -6.65 -21.73 1.46
CA THR A 199 -5.21 -21.87 1.71
C THR A 199 -4.44 -21.46 0.48
N CYS A 200 -3.57 -20.46 0.61
CA CYS A 200 -2.60 -20.10 -0.42
C CYS A 200 -1.59 -21.25 -0.57
N SER A 201 -1.45 -21.80 -1.77
CA SER A 201 -0.59 -22.95 -2.04
C SER A 201 -0.09 -22.94 -3.47
N GLY A 202 0.80 -23.87 -3.80
CA GLY A 202 1.51 -23.90 -5.09
C GLY A 202 2.92 -23.34 -4.97
N GLY A 203 3.46 -22.86 -6.08
CA GLY A 203 4.81 -22.31 -6.24
C GLY A 203 5.80 -23.29 -6.88
N GLY A 204 7.07 -22.87 -6.93
CA GLY A 204 8.14 -23.68 -7.54
C GLY A 204 8.39 -23.40 -9.02
N ASP A 205 8.32 -22.13 -9.41
CA ASP A 205 8.48 -21.64 -10.79
C ASP A 205 7.37 -22.06 -11.77
N ILE A 206 6.26 -22.63 -11.27
CA ILE A 206 5.05 -22.81 -12.07
C ILE A 206 4.38 -21.44 -12.20
N PRO A 207 3.92 -21.05 -13.40
CA PRO A 207 3.30 -19.76 -13.58
C PRO A 207 1.88 -19.67 -13.04
N GLU A 208 1.53 -18.45 -12.63
CA GLU A 208 0.20 -18.07 -12.20
C GLU A 208 -0.78 -18.06 -13.38
N ASP A 209 -1.95 -18.70 -13.24
CA ASP A 209 -2.95 -18.79 -14.30
C ASP A 209 -3.91 -17.58 -14.29
N VAL A 210 -3.39 -16.36 -14.41
CA VAL A 210 -4.21 -15.14 -14.29
C VAL A 210 -5.28 -15.07 -15.39
N VAL A 211 -4.92 -15.22 -16.68
CA VAL A 211 -5.88 -15.19 -17.80
C VAL A 211 -6.86 -16.36 -17.72
N GLY A 212 -6.41 -17.57 -17.37
CA GLY A 212 -7.32 -18.71 -17.19
C GLY A 212 -8.26 -18.51 -16.00
N GLY A 213 -7.78 -17.92 -14.92
CA GLY A 213 -8.56 -17.54 -13.74
C GLY A 213 -9.66 -16.54 -14.08
N MET A 214 -9.32 -15.47 -14.80
CA MET A 214 -10.29 -14.49 -15.29
C MET A 214 -11.31 -15.11 -16.24
N ARG A 215 -10.87 -15.98 -17.16
CA ARG A 215 -11.76 -16.69 -18.10
C ARG A 215 -12.74 -17.60 -17.37
N ARG A 216 -12.29 -18.32 -16.34
CA ARG A 216 -13.17 -19.14 -15.49
C ARG A 216 -14.15 -18.27 -14.72
N CYS A 217 -13.68 -17.20 -14.08
CA CYS A 217 -14.53 -16.23 -13.39
C CYS A 217 -15.64 -15.71 -14.30
N PHE A 218 -15.29 -15.31 -15.53
CA PHE A 218 -16.26 -14.89 -16.53
C PHE A 218 -17.27 -15.99 -16.89
N ALA A 219 -16.79 -17.20 -17.18
CA ALA A 219 -17.64 -18.31 -17.58
C ALA A 219 -18.57 -18.82 -16.46
N THR A 220 -18.15 -18.77 -15.19
CA THR A 220 -18.91 -19.33 -14.06
C THR A 220 -19.79 -18.31 -13.36
N LEU A 221 -19.38 -17.03 -13.33
CA LEU A 221 -20.11 -15.98 -12.62
C LEU A 221 -20.89 -15.07 -13.56
N PHE A 222 -20.35 -14.75 -14.74
CA PHE A 222 -20.98 -13.84 -15.71
C PHE A 222 -21.56 -14.57 -16.93
N ASN A 223 -21.82 -15.88 -16.81
CA ASN A 223 -22.23 -16.73 -17.92
C ASN A 223 -23.32 -16.07 -18.78
N PRO A 224 -23.03 -15.70 -20.04
CA PRO A 224 -23.99 -14.99 -20.89
C PRO A 224 -25.23 -15.82 -21.25
N ALA A 225 -25.15 -17.15 -21.12
CA ALA A 225 -26.31 -18.03 -21.33
C ALA A 225 -27.33 -17.93 -20.19
N GLU A 226 -26.88 -17.62 -18.98
CA GLU A 226 -27.75 -17.27 -17.87
C GLU A 226 -28.03 -15.77 -17.98
N ARG A 227 -29.20 -15.42 -18.54
CA ARG A 227 -29.66 -14.03 -18.60
C ARG A 227 -29.91 -13.52 -17.18
N SER A 228 -28.83 -13.20 -16.48
CA SER A 228 -28.86 -12.40 -15.27
C SER A 228 -29.52 -11.07 -15.64
N PRO A 229 -30.49 -10.58 -14.86
CA PRO A 229 -31.10 -9.27 -15.07
C PRO A 229 -30.12 -8.11 -14.79
N THR A 230 -28.81 -8.39 -14.73
CA THR A 230 -27.80 -7.39 -14.40
C THR A 230 -27.48 -6.44 -15.52
N THR A 231 -27.24 -5.23 -15.07
CA THR A 231 -27.12 -4.03 -15.87
C THR A 231 -25.70 -3.47 -15.82
N ALA A 232 -24.96 -3.81 -14.77
CA ALA A 232 -23.54 -3.59 -14.65
C ALA A 232 -22.87 -4.84 -14.06
N ARG A 233 -21.74 -5.22 -14.66
CA ARG A 233 -20.93 -6.36 -14.26
C ARG A 233 -19.49 -5.88 -14.05
N VAL A 234 -18.93 -6.16 -12.88
CA VAL A 234 -17.59 -5.72 -12.52
C VAL A 234 -16.77 -6.90 -12.03
N MET A 235 -15.59 -7.10 -12.61
CA MET A 235 -14.61 -8.08 -12.18
C MET A 235 -13.43 -7.37 -11.50
N LEU A 236 -13.17 -7.66 -10.22
CA LEU A 236 -11.99 -7.17 -9.50
C LEU A 236 -10.97 -8.30 -9.39
N VAL A 237 -9.81 -8.15 -10.01
CA VAL A 237 -8.76 -9.16 -10.08
C VAL A 237 -7.65 -8.83 -9.09
N PHE A 238 -7.35 -9.74 -8.15
CA PHE A 238 -6.30 -9.58 -7.15
C PHE A 238 -5.18 -10.56 -7.47
N SER A 239 -3.95 -10.08 -7.69
CA SER A 239 -2.78 -10.93 -7.94
C SER A 239 -1.48 -10.25 -7.56
N ASP A 240 -0.52 -11.02 -7.03
CA ASP A 240 0.83 -10.54 -6.71
C ASP A 240 1.88 -10.88 -7.78
N GLY A 241 1.51 -11.67 -8.79
CA GLY A 241 2.35 -12.09 -9.90
C GLY A 241 1.70 -11.84 -11.27
N PRO A 242 2.47 -11.54 -12.33
CA PRO A 242 1.94 -11.57 -13.69
C PRO A 242 1.70 -13.02 -14.11
N GLN A 243 0.82 -13.28 -15.07
CA GLN A 243 0.91 -14.56 -15.78
C GLN A 243 2.24 -14.59 -16.53
N HIS A 244 3.18 -15.37 -16.02
CA HIS A 244 4.41 -15.67 -16.73
C HIS A 244 4.33 -17.07 -17.37
N GLY A 245 5.33 -17.44 -18.16
CA GLY A 245 5.52 -18.83 -18.55
C GLY A 245 6.60 -19.48 -17.68
N LEU A 246 7.37 -20.43 -18.22
CA LEU A 246 8.56 -21.00 -17.58
C LEU A 246 9.71 -19.98 -17.43
N VAL A 247 9.67 -18.89 -18.21
CA VAL A 247 10.63 -17.80 -18.09
C VAL A 247 9.87 -16.50 -17.85
N ALA A 248 10.22 -15.79 -16.78
CA ALA A 248 9.77 -14.42 -16.52
C ALA A 248 10.32 -13.46 -17.59
N LYS A 249 9.80 -13.55 -18.82
CA LYS A 249 10.07 -12.60 -19.90
C LYS A 249 8.89 -11.66 -19.99
N ALA A 250 9.08 -10.42 -19.53
CA ALA A 250 8.76 -9.22 -20.30
C ALA A 250 7.60 -9.30 -21.35
N GLY A 251 6.39 -9.76 -21.00
CA GLY A 251 5.34 -10.05 -22.00
C GLY A 251 4.14 -10.85 -21.49
N VAL A 252 2.97 -10.71 -22.15
CA VAL A 252 1.83 -11.66 -22.11
C VAL A 252 2.26 -12.89 -22.90
N ARG A 253 3.22 -13.63 -22.35
CA ARG A 253 3.70 -14.90 -22.89
C ARG A 253 3.59 -15.94 -21.79
N ASP A 254 2.59 -16.77 -21.96
CA ASP A 254 2.49 -18.08 -21.34
C ASP A 254 3.13 -19.08 -22.31
N ASP A 255 4.38 -19.44 -22.04
CA ASP A 255 5.07 -20.53 -22.72
C ASP A 255 5.01 -21.85 -21.93
N HIS A 256 4.13 -21.94 -20.93
CA HIS A 256 3.92 -23.14 -20.15
C HIS A 256 3.12 -24.17 -20.94
N ALA A 257 3.60 -25.42 -20.96
CA ALA A 257 2.96 -26.50 -21.74
C ALA A 257 1.54 -26.85 -21.27
N ALA A 258 1.19 -26.49 -20.03
CA ALA A 258 -0.15 -26.65 -19.46
C ALA A 258 -0.97 -25.36 -19.42
N GLY A 259 -0.42 -24.22 -19.90
CA GLY A 259 -1.18 -22.98 -20.10
C GLY A 259 -2.34 -23.19 -21.08
N VAL A 260 -3.19 -22.18 -21.32
CA VAL A 260 -4.39 -22.27 -22.17
C VAL A 260 -4.10 -23.11 -23.43
N LYS A 261 -4.52 -24.38 -23.41
CA LYS A 261 -3.96 -25.41 -24.30
C LYS A 261 -4.18 -25.02 -25.77
N GLY A 262 -3.09 -24.72 -26.46
CA GLY A 262 -3.07 -24.57 -27.92
C GLY A 262 -3.18 -23.15 -28.45
N GLU A 263 -3.31 -22.12 -27.61
CA GLU A 263 -3.33 -20.71 -28.06
C GLU A 263 -2.09 -19.95 -27.58
N PRO A 264 -1.46 -19.11 -28.43
CA PRO A 264 -0.48 -18.14 -27.95
C PRO A 264 -1.11 -17.26 -26.87
N ALA A 265 -0.42 -17.04 -25.76
CA ALA A 265 -0.96 -16.29 -24.61
C ALA A 265 -1.49 -14.90 -24.95
N ALA A 266 -0.83 -14.18 -25.87
CA ALA A 266 -1.31 -12.89 -26.36
C ALA A 266 -2.67 -13.02 -27.08
N THR A 267 -2.89 -14.10 -27.82
CA THR A 267 -4.19 -14.43 -28.41
C THR A 267 -5.20 -14.77 -27.32
N ALA A 268 -4.83 -15.60 -26.35
CA ALA A 268 -5.74 -15.99 -25.26
C ALA A 268 -6.18 -14.79 -24.41
N ALA A 269 -5.27 -13.87 -24.09
CA ALA A 269 -5.55 -12.63 -23.38
C ALA A 269 -6.43 -11.69 -24.21
N LYS A 270 -6.12 -11.51 -25.50
CA LYS A 270 -6.95 -10.71 -26.40
C LYS A 270 -8.38 -11.27 -26.51
N SER A 271 -8.53 -12.57 -26.77
CA SER A 271 -9.84 -13.22 -26.83
C SER A 271 -10.60 -13.11 -25.51
N LEU A 272 -9.91 -13.16 -24.36
CA LEU A 272 -10.53 -12.92 -23.06
C LEU A 272 -11.03 -11.48 -22.95
N MET A 273 -10.21 -10.48 -23.29
CA MET A 273 -10.62 -9.08 -23.18
C MET A 273 -11.76 -8.73 -24.16
N GLU A 274 -11.78 -9.35 -25.34
CA GLU A 274 -12.92 -9.28 -26.27
C GLU A 274 -14.17 -9.90 -25.65
N ALA A 275 -14.07 -11.10 -25.05
CA ALA A 275 -15.21 -11.75 -24.40
C ALA A 275 -15.75 -10.96 -23.19
N LEU A 276 -14.87 -10.36 -22.38
CA LEU A 276 -15.27 -9.51 -21.26
C LEU A 276 -15.98 -8.24 -21.75
N ALA A 277 -15.46 -7.61 -22.81
CA ALA A 277 -16.05 -6.45 -23.45
C ALA A 277 -17.43 -6.77 -24.05
N ASP A 278 -17.55 -7.87 -24.80
CA ASP A 278 -18.82 -8.36 -25.36
C ASP A 278 -19.83 -8.73 -24.26
N GLY A 279 -19.34 -9.18 -23.11
CA GLY A 279 -20.13 -9.48 -21.91
C GLY A 279 -20.51 -8.27 -21.06
N ASN A 280 -20.14 -7.05 -21.48
CA ASN A 280 -20.27 -5.80 -20.73
C ASN A 280 -19.69 -5.90 -19.31
N VAL A 281 -18.53 -6.54 -19.17
CA VAL A 281 -17.83 -6.70 -17.89
C VAL A 281 -16.70 -5.70 -17.78
N PHE A 282 -16.83 -4.78 -16.83
CA PHE A 282 -15.77 -3.85 -16.47
C PHE A 282 -14.75 -4.53 -15.57
N THR A 283 -13.46 -4.43 -15.89
CA THR A 283 -12.40 -5.12 -15.17
C THR A 283 -11.51 -4.13 -14.40
N LEU A 284 -11.31 -4.38 -13.12
CA LEU A 284 -10.37 -3.67 -12.25
C LEU A 284 -9.22 -4.61 -11.88
N MET A 285 -8.00 -4.28 -12.29
CA MET A 285 -6.80 -5.05 -11.97
C MET A 285 -6.13 -4.47 -10.72
N ALA A 286 -6.23 -5.18 -9.59
CA ALA A 286 -5.63 -4.84 -8.30
C ALA A 286 -4.33 -5.63 -8.10
N GLY A 287 -3.20 -5.01 -8.46
CA GLY A 287 -1.88 -5.62 -8.29
C GLY A 287 -1.40 -5.50 -6.85
N ILE A 288 -1.17 -6.64 -6.19
CA ILE A 288 -0.59 -6.66 -4.83
C ILE A 288 0.89 -6.27 -4.85
N ARG A 289 1.57 -6.54 -5.96
CA ARG A 289 2.97 -6.13 -6.18
C ARG A 289 3.09 -5.43 -7.52
N PRO A 290 2.72 -4.14 -7.60
CA PRO A 290 2.70 -3.40 -8.87
C PRO A 290 4.02 -3.48 -9.64
N SER A 291 5.16 -3.54 -8.94
CA SER A 291 6.48 -3.70 -9.59
C SER A 291 6.62 -4.97 -10.44
N LEU A 292 5.87 -6.03 -10.12
CA LEU A 292 5.85 -7.29 -10.86
C LEU A 292 4.70 -7.36 -11.87
N THR A 293 3.52 -6.87 -11.49
CA THR A 293 2.29 -7.04 -12.29
C THR A 293 2.07 -5.93 -13.31
N ARG A 294 2.61 -4.72 -13.10
CA ARG A 294 2.28 -3.53 -13.90
C ARG A 294 2.47 -3.74 -15.40
N ARG A 295 3.62 -4.30 -15.78
CA ARG A 295 3.92 -4.55 -17.20
C ARG A 295 2.93 -5.51 -17.86
N PHE A 296 2.50 -6.53 -17.13
CA PHE A 296 1.49 -7.47 -17.61
C PHE A 296 0.13 -6.78 -17.75
N PHE A 297 -0.25 -5.96 -16.75
CA PHE A 297 -1.49 -5.18 -16.81
C PHE A 297 -1.50 -4.17 -17.95
N ASP A 298 -0.41 -3.44 -18.20
CA ASP A 298 -0.27 -2.52 -19.33
C ASP A 298 -0.49 -3.25 -20.68
N GLN A 299 -0.13 -4.53 -20.75
CA GLN A 299 -0.30 -5.33 -21.96
C GLN A 299 -1.72 -5.89 -22.10
N LEU A 300 -2.37 -6.31 -21.00
CA LEU A 300 -3.81 -6.60 -21.00
C LEU A 300 -4.59 -5.36 -21.43
N GLU A 301 -4.24 -4.21 -20.87
CA GLU A 301 -4.78 -2.93 -21.24
C GLU A 301 -4.55 -2.69 -22.75
N ALA A 302 -3.34 -2.82 -23.27
CA ALA A 302 -3.06 -2.61 -24.70
C ALA A 302 -3.91 -3.47 -25.66
N VAL A 303 -4.33 -4.67 -25.25
CA VAL A 303 -5.18 -5.56 -26.07
C VAL A 303 -6.68 -5.44 -25.77
N THR A 304 -7.07 -4.67 -24.75
CA THR A 304 -8.48 -4.47 -24.39
C THR A 304 -9.16 -3.60 -25.44
N PRO A 305 -10.27 -4.06 -26.06
CA PRO A 305 -10.99 -3.27 -27.05
C PRO A 305 -11.64 -2.05 -26.40
N VAL A 306 -11.78 -0.98 -27.18
CA VAL A 306 -12.54 0.21 -26.77
C VAL A 306 -13.99 -0.01 -27.20
N VAL A 307 -14.90 -0.04 -26.23
CA VAL A 307 -16.35 -0.17 -26.44
C VAL A 307 -16.97 1.20 -26.21
N GLN A 308 -17.60 1.76 -27.24
CA GLN A 308 -18.27 3.07 -27.16
C GLN A 308 -17.37 4.22 -26.64
N GLY A 309 -16.06 4.16 -26.92
CA GLY A 309 -15.09 5.16 -26.46
C GLY A 309 -14.55 4.91 -25.04
N ILE A 310 -15.07 3.90 -24.34
CA ILE A 310 -14.64 3.51 -23.00
C ILE A 310 -13.84 2.21 -23.08
N LYS A 311 -12.79 2.13 -22.27
CA LYS A 311 -11.98 0.92 -22.13
C LYS A 311 -12.43 0.17 -20.87
N PRO A 312 -12.98 -1.06 -20.99
CA PRO A 312 -13.54 -1.81 -19.87
C PRO A 312 -12.46 -2.49 -19.01
N LEU A 313 -11.28 -1.88 -18.88
CA LEU A 313 -10.20 -2.33 -18.02
C LEU A 313 -9.48 -1.12 -17.42
N ARG A 314 -9.28 -1.14 -16.10
CA ARG A 314 -8.42 -0.20 -15.39
C ARG A 314 -7.48 -0.92 -14.44
N THR A 315 -6.30 -0.33 -14.24
CA THR A 315 -5.31 -0.78 -13.27
C THR A 315 -5.40 0.06 -12.00
N CYS A 316 -5.49 -0.60 -10.86
CA CYS A 316 -5.50 0.03 -9.56
C CYS A 316 -4.24 -0.38 -8.79
N ASP A 317 -3.09 0.19 -9.16
CA ASP A 317 -1.81 -0.13 -8.52
C ASP A 317 -1.73 0.36 -7.08
N GLU A 318 -2.52 1.38 -6.73
CA GLU A 318 -2.54 2.01 -5.42
C GLU A 318 -3.28 1.18 -4.36
N LEU A 319 -4.08 0.21 -4.83
CA LEU A 319 -5.03 -0.58 -4.05
C LEU A 319 -4.32 -1.49 -3.05
N PHE A 320 -3.15 -2.02 -3.43
CA PHE A 320 -2.33 -2.87 -2.57
C PHE A 320 -0.86 -2.59 -2.79
N SER A 321 -0.45 -1.33 -2.68
CA SER A 321 0.97 -1.11 -2.40
C SER A 321 1.35 -1.95 -1.16
N ASP A 322 2.57 -2.50 -1.09
CA ASP A 322 3.07 -3.26 0.07
C ASP A 322 2.84 -2.52 1.41
N ALA A 323 2.61 -1.20 1.32
CA ALA A 323 2.11 -0.33 2.37
C ALA A 323 0.73 -0.61 2.96
N ALA A 324 -0.29 -0.76 2.12
CA ALA A 324 -1.66 -0.97 2.55
C ALA A 324 -1.83 -2.33 3.22
N ALA A 325 -0.85 -3.22 3.02
CA ALA A 325 -0.83 -4.53 3.58
C ALA A 325 -0.60 -4.50 5.11
N ARG A 326 0.29 -3.71 5.70
CA ARG A 326 0.56 -3.85 7.15
C ARG A 326 -0.25 -2.86 7.96
N ASP A 327 -0.94 -3.36 8.99
CA ASP A 327 -1.85 -2.58 9.85
C ASP A 327 -1.09 -1.59 10.77
N GLN A 328 0.22 -1.77 10.95
CA GLN A 328 1.03 -0.95 11.86
C GLN A 328 2.36 -0.51 11.23
N PHE A 329 2.72 0.75 11.50
CA PHE A 329 4.00 1.35 11.15
C PHE A 329 4.86 1.59 12.39
N HIS A 330 6.17 1.55 12.19
CA HIS A 330 7.16 1.99 13.15
C HIS A 330 7.94 3.16 12.54
N PHE A 331 7.59 4.38 12.93
CA PHE A 331 8.24 5.58 12.42
C PHE A 331 9.53 5.84 13.18
N ILE A 332 10.66 5.88 12.48
CA ILE A 332 11.98 6.13 13.04
C ILE A 332 12.40 7.52 12.57
N PHE A 333 12.21 8.53 13.41
CA PHE A 333 12.66 9.89 13.14
C PHE A 333 14.16 9.99 13.39
N VAL A 334 14.94 10.33 12.38
CA VAL A 334 16.39 10.54 12.51
C VAL A 334 16.68 12.02 12.30
N ILE A 335 16.85 12.74 13.40
CA ILE A 335 16.84 14.20 13.47
C ILE A 335 18.25 14.74 13.66
N ASP A 336 18.68 15.55 12.69
CA ASP A 336 19.91 16.34 12.79
C ASP A 336 19.77 17.38 13.90
N ARG A 337 20.75 17.41 14.80
CA ARG A 337 20.89 18.41 15.85
C ARG A 337 22.22 19.17 15.78
N SER A 338 22.89 19.17 14.62
CA SER A 338 24.13 19.89 14.39
C SER A 338 24.01 21.39 14.67
N GLY A 339 25.13 22.08 14.86
CA GLY A 339 25.17 23.52 15.18
C GLY A 339 24.38 24.41 14.21
N SER A 340 24.34 24.06 12.92
CA SER A 340 23.59 24.79 11.88
C SER A 340 22.08 24.77 12.12
N MET A 341 21.55 23.76 12.82
CA MET A 341 20.14 23.67 13.20
C MET A 341 19.70 24.76 14.18
N GLY A 342 20.64 25.46 14.82
CA GLY A 342 20.38 26.64 15.64
C GLY A 342 20.38 27.96 14.88
N THR A 343 20.53 27.95 13.56
CA THR A 343 20.53 29.16 12.74
C THR A 343 19.10 29.69 12.54
N ASP A 344 18.98 31.01 12.49
CA ASP A 344 17.73 31.68 12.17
C ASP A 344 17.23 31.30 10.76
N THR A 345 15.92 31.14 10.65
CA THR A 345 15.21 30.89 9.40
C THR A 345 14.55 32.17 8.88
N SER A 346 14.20 32.20 7.60
CA SER A 346 13.57 33.38 6.98
C SER A 346 12.20 33.75 7.56
N ASP A 347 11.54 32.80 8.25
CA ASP A 347 10.28 32.98 8.98
C ASP A 347 10.47 33.40 10.44
N GLY A 348 11.68 33.77 10.86
CA GLY A 348 11.94 34.37 12.18
C GLY A 348 12.01 33.37 13.34
N GLY A 349 12.33 32.10 13.08
CA GLY A 349 12.56 31.06 14.08
C GLY A 349 13.92 30.37 13.91
N TYR A 350 14.12 29.24 14.59
CA TYR A 350 15.30 28.40 14.41
C TYR A 350 14.96 27.17 13.55
N ARG A 351 15.91 26.66 12.77
CA ARG A 351 15.71 25.47 11.92
C ARG A 351 15.18 24.27 12.72
N LEU A 352 15.76 23.98 13.88
CA LEU A 352 15.31 22.91 14.78
C LEU A 352 13.87 23.10 15.26
N GLU A 353 13.42 24.34 15.45
CA GLU A 353 12.06 24.62 15.88
C GLU A 353 11.04 24.29 14.77
N GLY A 354 11.37 24.58 13.51
CA GLY A 354 10.51 24.14 12.41
C GLY A 354 10.49 22.63 12.21
N VAL A 355 11.59 21.92 12.54
CA VAL A 355 11.60 20.44 12.59
C VAL A 355 10.64 19.91 13.64
N ARG A 356 10.67 20.48 14.86
CA ARG A 356 9.75 20.10 15.93
C ARG A 356 8.31 20.30 15.48
N ARG A 357 7.98 21.44 14.88
CA ARG A 357 6.64 21.71 14.32
C ARG A 357 6.23 20.68 13.26
N ALA A 358 7.13 20.35 12.33
CA ALA A 358 6.86 19.36 11.29
C ALA A 358 6.63 17.95 11.86
N ALA A 359 7.46 17.52 12.82
CA ALA A 359 7.29 16.24 13.49
C ALA A 359 6.02 16.21 14.36
N SER A 360 5.66 17.30 15.04
CA SER A 360 4.37 17.40 15.75
C SER A 360 3.18 17.31 14.81
N ALA A 361 3.22 17.98 13.65
CA ALA A 361 2.18 17.89 12.63
C ALA A 361 2.06 16.46 12.07
N PHE A 362 3.18 15.77 11.87
CA PHE A 362 3.20 14.35 11.51
C PHE A 362 2.46 13.50 12.53
N VAL A 363 2.83 13.61 13.81
CA VAL A 363 2.23 12.80 14.90
C VAL A 363 0.74 13.06 14.98
N ALA A 364 0.32 14.34 14.92
CA ALA A 364 -1.09 14.70 14.91
C ALA A 364 -1.86 14.11 13.72
N ARG A 365 -1.28 14.16 12.51
CA ARG A 365 -1.89 13.59 11.31
C ARG A 365 -2.06 12.08 11.42
N ARG A 366 -1.04 11.35 11.89
CA ARG A 366 -1.14 9.89 12.10
C ARG A 366 -2.15 9.53 13.18
N ALA A 367 -2.18 10.27 14.29
CA ALA A 367 -3.16 10.05 15.35
C ALA A 367 -4.61 10.21 14.85
N GLN A 368 -4.87 11.17 13.95
CA GLN A 368 -6.18 11.32 13.29
C GLN A 368 -6.52 10.15 12.37
N GLN A 369 -5.54 9.63 11.62
CA GLN A 369 -5.74 8.52 10.68
C GLN A 369 -5.94 7.16 11.35
N GLN A 370 -5.39 6.96 12.55
CA GLN A 370 -5.46 5.67 13.24
C GLN A 370 -6.86 5.32 13.74
N GLY A 371 -7.73 6.30 14.01
CA GLY A 371 -9.14 6.04 14.37
C GLY A 371 -9.33 5.01 15.50
N GLN A 372 -10.52 4.42 15.61
CA GLN A 372 -10.87 3.47 16.69
C GLN A 372 -10.32 2.04 16.49
N THR A 373 -9.40 1.82 15.54
CA THR A 373 -9.03 0.46 15.08
C THR A 373 -8.19 -0.34 16.08
N GLY A 374 -7.82 0.25 17.22
CA GLY A 374 -7.16 -0.43 18.35
C GLY A 374 -5.68 -0.76 18.13
N GLU A 375 -5.21 -0.79 16.89
CA GLU A 375 -3.80 -0.96 16.53
C GLU A 375 -3.13 0.40 16.34
N GLN A 376 -2.11 0.70 17.15
CA GLN A 376 -1.46 2.01 17.17
C GLN A 376 -0.05 1.92 16.58
N ASP A 377 0.28 2.75 15.59
CA ASP A 377 1.67 2.91 15.17
C ASP A 377 2.54 3.34 16.35
N VAL A 378 3.79 2.90 16.29
CA VAL A 378 4.83 3.29 17.24
C VAL A 378 5.84 4.19 16.56
N ALA A 379 6.58 4.96 17.35
CA ALA A 379 7.69 5.74 16.86
C ALA A 379 8.92 5.65 17.76
N SER A 380 10.07 5.77 17.12
CA SER A 380 11.36 5.98 17.76
C SER A 380 11.95 7.29 17.26
N VAL A 381 12.77 7.92 18.10
CA VAL A 381 13.43 9.18 17.79
C VAL A 381 14.93 9.01 18.04
N ILE A 382 15.70 9.21 16.98
CA ILE A 382 17.15 9.31 17.00
C ILE A 382 17.50 10.79 16.82
N GLN A 383 18.32 11.32 17.71
CA GLN A 383 18.99 12.60 17.49
C GLN A 383 20.44 12.35 17.11
N TYR A 384 21.02 13.14 16.22
CA TYR A 384 22.43 12.97 15.88
C TYR A 384 23.16 14.28 15.59
N ASN A 385 24.45 14.28 15.93
CA ASN A 385 25.42 15.28 15.51
C ASN A 385 26.69 14.57 15.01
N SER A 386 27.82 14.70 15.71
CA SER A 386 28.98 13.82 15.56
C SER A 386 28.71 12.40 16.07
N HIS A 387 27.71 12.23 16.95
CA HIS A 387 27.25 10.95 17.51
C HIS A 387 25.72 10.86 17.45
N ALA A 388 25.20 9.65 17.38
CA ALA A 388 23.77 9.37 17.38
C ALA A 388 23.29 8.75 18.70
N ASP A 389 22.13 9.20 19.17
CA ASP A 389 21.50 8.71 20.39
C ASP A 389 20.01 8.40 20.12
N ILE A 390 19.54 7.23 20.55
CA ILE A 390 18.10 6.92 20.60
C ILE A 390 17.52 7.59 21.85
N VAL A 391 16.68 8.61 21.67
CA VAL A 391 16.04 9.36 22.77
C VAL A 391 14.62 8.87 23.07
N CYS A 392 14.05 8.06 22.19
CA CYS A 392 12.77 7.40 22.37
C CYS A 392 12.76 6.13 21.51
N GLU A 393 12.36 5.00 22.08
CA GLU A 393 12.29 3.71 21.38
C GLU A 393 10.87 3.14 21.44
N GLN A 394 10.29 2.87 20.27
CA GLN A 394 9.00 2.20 20.06
C GLN A 394 7.83 2.70 20.93
N ALA A 395 7.79 4.00 21.22
CA ALA A 395 6.69 4.59 21.96
C ALA A 395 5.44 4.71 21.09
N SER A 396 4.27 4.47 21.66
CA SER A 396 3.00 4.70 20.96
C SER A 396 2.90 6.15 20.47
N LEU A 397 2.46 6.37 19.24
CA LEU A 397 2.16 7.71 18.71
C LEU A 397 1.04 8.43 19.48
N ALA A 398 0.17 7.70 20.17
CA ALA A 398 -0.86 8.28 21.03
C ALA A 398 -0.29 8.77 22.38
N SER A 399 0.93 8.36 22.72
CA SER A 399 1.59 8.79 23.96
C SER A 399 2.28 10.14 23.81
N GLN A 400 2.49 10.84 24.93
CA GLN A 400 3.26 12.09 24.96
C GLN A 400 4.79 11.86 24.87
N GLN A 401 5.25 10.62 24.88
CA GLN A 401 6.70 10.31 24.90
C GLN A 401 7.39 10.77 23.62
N VAL A 402 6.77 10.58 22.45
CA VAL A 402 7.36 10.96 21.16
C VAL A 402 7.48 12.48 21.02
N PRO A 403 6.41 13.29 21.26
CA PRO A 403 6.53 14.75 21.30
C PRO A 403 7.56 15.26 22.32
N GLN A 404 7.61 14.68 23.52
CA GLN A 404 8.56 15.07 24.56
C GLN A 404 10.00 14.78 24.15
N ALA A 405 10.26 13.64 23.52
CA ALA A 405 11.58 13.28 23.01
C ALA A 405 12.04 14.21 21.89
N ILE A 406 11.15 14.62 20.98
CA ILE A 406 11.45 15.60 19.93
C ILE A 406 11.72 16.99 20.53
N ALA A 407 10.92 17.41 21.51
CA ALA A 407 11.08 18.69 22.20
C ALA A 407 12.37 18.76 23.05
N SER A 408 12.89 17.62 23.52
CA SER A 408 14.11 17.57 24.33
C SER A 408 15.41 17.70 23.52
N ILE A 409 15.36 17.56 22.18
CA ILE A 409 16.52 17.69 21.30
C ILE A 409 17.15 19.08 21.46
N ARG A 410 18.48 19.16 21.53
CA ARG A 410 19.25 20.41 21.65
C ARG A 410 20.31 20.50 20.57
N VAL A 411 20.52 21.69 20.04
CA VAL A 411 21.53 21.98 19.02
C VAL A 411 22.93 21.78 19.61
N SER A 412 23.80 21.05 18.90
CA SER A 412 25.20 20.83 19.25
C SER A 412 26.00 20.15 18.14
N GLY A 413 27.29 20.46 18.04
CA GLY A 413 28.25 19.62 17.30
C GLY A 413 28.16 19.68 15.77
N GLY A 414 28.77 18.69 15.11
CA GLY A 414 28.81 18.54 13.66
C GLY A 414 27.73 17.59 13.13
N THR A 415 27.94 17.06 11.93
CA THR A 415 26.96 16.22 11.22
C THR A 415 27.64 14.93 10.76
N TYR A 416 27.21 13.77 11.27
CA TYR A 416 27.76 12.47 10.92
C TYR A 416 26.67 11.42 10.64
N PHE A 417 26.35 11.23 9.36
CA PHE A 417 25.22 10.41 8.91
C PHE A 417 25.37 8.93 9.22
N ALA A 418 26.59 8.40 9.15
CA ALA A 418 26.83 6.96 9.27
C ALA A 418 26.38 6.45 10.65
N ASP A 419 26.65 7.19 11.72
CA ASP A 419 26.29 6.79 13.08
C ASP A 419 24.77 6.77 13.29
N ALA A 420 24.09 7.82 12.83
CA ALA A 420 22.64 7.93 12.89
C ALA A 420 21.92 6.80 12.12
N LEU A 421 22.46 6.44 10.96
CA LEU A 421 21.90 5.36 10.13
C LEU A 421 22.18 3.97 10.70
N ARG A 422 23.27 3.76 11.48
CA ARG A 422 23.48 2.51 12.20
C ARG A 422 22.45 2.33 13.31
N GLU A 423 22.16 3.39 14.07
CA GLU A 423 21.09 3.36 15.07
C GLU A 423 19.72 3.10 14.43
N ALA A 424 19.44 3.75 13.29
CA ALA A 424 18.21 3.49 12.53
C ALA A 424 18.13 2.02 12.07
N GLN A 425 19.24 1.45 11.58
CA GLN A 425 19.31 0.04 11.19
C GLN A 425 19.07 -0.89 12.38
N THR A 426 19.58 -0.57 13.57
CA THR A 426 19.30 -1.32 14.81
C THR A 426 17.80 -1.33 15.11
N LEU A 427 17.13 -0.17 15.04
CA LEU A 427 15.68 -0.06 15.27
C LEU A 427 14.84 -0.78 14.19
N VAL A 428 15.24 -0.71 12.92
CA VAL A 428 14.63 -1.48 11.82
C VAL A 428 14.68 -2.98 12.11
N ASN A 429 15.82 -3.47 12.60
CA ASN A 429 16.00 -4.89 12.95
C ASN A 429 15.18 -5.30 14.17
N ARG A 430 14.94 -4.40 15.13
CA ARG A 430 14.12 -4.61 16.33
C ARG A 430 12.62 -4.41 16.13
N THR A 431 12.21 -3.87 14.99
CA THR A 431 10.79 -3.64 14.69
C THR A 431 10.00 -4.97 14.71
N ALA A 432 8.79 -5.01 15.26
CA ALA A 432 7.98 -6.22 15.32
C ALA A 432 7.59 -6.71 13.92
N THR A 433 7.58 -8.02 13.66
CA THR A 433 7.46 -8.61 12.30
C THR A 433 6.20 -8.20 11.55
N ASN A 434 5.12 -7.87 12.26
CA ASN A 434 3.86 -7.35 11.73
C ASN A 434 3.89 -5.84 11.41
N THR A 435 4.96 -5.13 11.76
CA THR A 435 5.10 -3.68 11.61
C THR A 435 6.06 -3.32 10.45
N ILE A 436 5.73 -2.28 9.66
CA ILE A 436 6.65 -1.71 8.64
C ILE A 436 7.50 -0.62 9.28
N PRO A 437 8.83 -0.75 9.30
CA PRO A 437 9.68 0.37 9.67
C PRO A 437 9.71 1.44 8.57
N VAL A 438 9.51 2.69 8.98
CA VAL A 438 9.57 3.88 8.12
C VAL A 438 10.63 4.82 8.69
N VAL A 439 11.76 4.93 8.02
CA VAL A 439 12.87 5.80 8.43
C VAL A 439 12.70 7.16 7.78
N ILE A 440 12.58 8.21 8.60
CA ILE A 440 12.51 9.60 8.16
C ILE A 440 13.83 10.25 8.54
N PHE A 441 14.79 10.20 7.61
CA PHE A 441 16.13 10.74 7.77
C PHE A 441 16.16 12.21 7.36
N MET A 442 16.54 13.08 8.28
CA MET A 442 16.53 14.52 8.07
C MET A 442 17.90 15.14 8.36
N SER A 443 18.30 16.10 7.52
CA SER A 443 19.49 16.94 7.73
C SER A 443 19.28 18.33 7.13
N ASP A 444 20.03 19.31 7.63
CA ASP A 444 20.16 20.64 7.02
C ASP A 444 21.51 20.84 6.32
N GLY A 445 22.27 19.78 6.05
CA GLY A 445 23.59 19.89 5.45
C GLY A 445 24.11 18.59 4.82
N SER A 446 25.43 18.54 4.66
CA SER A 446 26.15 17.40 4.09
C SER A 446 27.09 16.74 5.09
N CYS A 447 27.28 15.43 4.91
CA CYS A 447 28.28 14.65 5.62
C CYS A 447 29.37 14.20 4.65
N ARG A 448 30.61 14.09 5.14
CA ARG A 448 31.72 13.48 4.38
C ARG A 448 31.70 11.95 4.49
N GLY A 449 32.28 11.29 3.50
CA GLY A 449 32.40 9.83 3.42
C GLY A 449 31.24 9.18 2.65
N ASP A 450 31.39 7.88 2.33
CA ASP A 450 30.38 7.12 1.56
C ASP A 450 29.71 5.99 2.37
N GLU A 451 30.09 5.81 3.64
CA GLU A 451 29.63 4.68 4.45
C GLU A 451 28.10 4.67 4.63
N HIS A 452 27.49 5.84 4.79
CA HIS A 452 26.05 6.01 4.94
C HIS A 452 25.24 5.44 3.77
N PHE A 453 25.77 5.49 2.54
CA PHE A 453 25.13 4.87 1.37
C PHE A 453 25.07 3.35 1.49
N THR A 454 26.14 2.73 1.99
CA THR A 454 26.21 1.28 2.19
C THR A 454 25.24 0.84 3.29
N ILE A 455 25.11 1.63 4.36
CA ILE A 455 24.18 1.35 5.46
C ILE A 455 22.73 1.40 4.95
N VAL A 456 22.32 2.46 4.23
CA VAL A 456 20.96 2.55 3.68
C VAL A 456 20.68 1.41 2.70
N ARG A 457 21.62 1.10 1.80
CA ARG A 457 21.46 -0.02 0.87
C ARG A 457 21.23 -1.33 1.62
N ASN A 458 22.03 -1.62 2.65
CA ASN A 458 21.92 -2.85 3.43
C ASN A 458 20.62 -2.89 4.25
N MET A 459 20.21 -1.76 4.81
CA MET A 459 18.97 -1.62 5.57
C MET A 459 17.73 -1.84 4.70
N CYS A 460 17.69 -1.25 3.50
CA CYS A 460 16.52 -1.29 2.60
C CYS A 460 16.50 -2.49 1.64
N CYS A 461 17.65 -3.12 1.34
CA CYS A 461 17.72 -4.34 0.52
C CYS A 461 17.67 -5.63 1.36
N GLY A 462 17.38 -5.54 2.66
CA GLY A 462 17.21 -6.69 3.53
C GLY A 462 15.97 -7.53 3.19
N PRO A 463 15.75 -8.66 3.90
CA PRO A 463 14.55 -9.49 3.73
C PRO A 463 13.27 -8.79 4.21
N ARG A 464 13.42 -7.68 4.93
CA ARG A 464 12.32 -6.88 5.45
C ARG A 464 12.12 -5.65 4.57
N GLU A 465 10.87 -5.38 4.21
CA GLU A 465 10.50 -4.10 3.61
C GLU A 465 10.74 -2.94 4.60
N VAL A 466 11.47 -1.93 4.15
CA VAL A 466 11.74 -0.69 4.87
C VAL A 466 11.40 0.47 3.94
N ARG A 467 10.66 1.46 4.44
CA ARG A 467 10.54 2.73 3.73
C ARG A 467 11.54 3.73 4.26
N PHE A 468 12.18 4.44 3.36
CA PHE A 468 13.19 5.42 3.72
C PHE A 468 12.89 6.74 3.01
N TYR A 469 12.78 7.81 3.79
CA TYR A 469 12.60 9.17 3.32
C TYR A 469 13.81 10.02 3.74
N ALA A 470 14.54 10.55 2.78
CA ALA A 470 15.58 11.55 2.95
C ALA A 470 14.99 12.96 2.78
N VAL A 471 14.98 13.74 3.86
CA VAL A 471 14.45 15.11 3.89
C VAL A 471 15.58 16.10 4.11
N LEU A 472 15.87 16.92 3.10
CA LEU A 472 16.80 18.05 3.22
C LEU A 472 16.03 19.32 3.62
N ALA A 473 16.35 19.87 4.79
CA ALA A 473 15.65 21.01 5.37
C ALA A 473 16.49 22.29 5.33
N TYR A 474 15.88 23.38 4.89
CA TYR A 474 16.40 24.75 4.80
C TYR A 474 17.60 24.94 3.87
N ASP A 475 18.73 24.30 4.14
CA ASP A 475 19.94 24.46 3.34
C ASP A 475 19.86 23.64 2.06
N CYS A 476 20.07 24.30 0.94
CA CYS A 476 19.88 23.73 -0.40
C CYS A 476 21.16 23.87 -1.23
N ASP A 477 22.33 23.81 -0.59
CA ASP A 477 23.57 23.74 -1.37
C ASP A 477 23.56 22.48 -2.27
N SER A 478 24.25 22.57 -3.41
CA SER A 478 24.26 21.51 -4.41
C SER A 478 24.86 20.20 -3.90
N GLY A 479 25.82 20.27 -2.98
CA GLY A 479 26.48 19.10 -2.40
C GLY A 479 25.55 18.33 -1.46
N SER A 480 24.91 19.04 -0.53
CA SER A 480 23.92 18.50 0.41
C SER A 480 22.73 17.88 -0.32
N THR A 481 22.25 18.55 -1.38
CA THR A 481 21.19 18.01 -2.25
C THR A 481 21.62 16.71 -2.92
N GLN A 482 22.83 16.65 -3.50
CA GLN A 482 23.33 15.44 -4.17
C GLN A 482 23.50 14.27 -3.20
N VAL A 483 24.00 14.52 -1.99
CA VAL A 483 24.18 13.48 -0.96
C VAL A 483 22.83 12.91 -0.54
N MET A 484 21.84 13.77 -0.25
CA MET A 484 20.51 13.33 0.17
C MET A 484 19.74 12.62 -0.95
N GLN A 485 19.86 13.08 -2.19
CA GLN A 485 19.32 12.38 -3.36
C GLN A 485 19.96 11.01 -3.54
N ARG A 486 21.27 10.89 -3.32
CA ARG A 486 21.97 9.61 -3.41
C ARG A 486 21.54 8.65 -2.29
N LEU A 487 21.35 9.12 -1.06
CA LEU A 487 20.76 8.31 0.03
C LEU A 487 19.39 7.75 -0.37
N ALA A 488 18.52 8.61 -0.90
CA ALA A 488 17.22 8.24 -1.42
C ALA A 488 17.29 7.20 -2.56
N GLN A 489 18.25 7.32 -3.47
CA GLN A 489 18.47 6.35 -4.54
C GLN A 489 18.91 4.98 -4.01
N GLU A 490 19.74 4.95 -2.97
CA GLU A 490 20.22 3.71 -2.36
C GLU A 490 19.11 2.95 -1.62
N SER A 491 18.06 3.63 -1.15
CA SER A 491 16.94 2.97 -0.48
C SER A 491 16.00 2.22 -1.43
N ARG A 492 16.02 2.55 -2.74
CA ARG A 492 15.10 2.06 -3.77
C ARG A 492 13.61 2.32 -3.47
N THR A 493 13.28 3.06 -2.41
CA THR A 493 11.93 3.56 -2.17
C THR A 493 11.65 4.66 -3.20
N ARG A 494 10.53 4.57 -3.91
CA ARG A 494 10.12 5.57 -4.90
C ARG A 494 9.86 6.90 -4.18
N GLU A 495 10.30 8.01 -4.77
CA GLU A 495 10.05 9.38 -4.26
C GLU A 495 10.56 9.63 -2.82
N SER A 496 11.63 8.94 -2.43
CA SER A 496 12.24 9.02 -1.10
C SER A 496 12.98 10.32 -0.81
N PHE A 497 13.20 11.22 -1.77
CA PHE A 497 13.88 12.50 -1.52
C PHE A 497 12.89 13.66 -1.50
N SER A 498 12.95 14.46 -0.44
CA SER A 498 12.20 15.70 -0.30
C SER A 498 13.11 16.87 0.07
N LEU A 499 12.83 18.02 -0.53
CA LEU A 499 13.47 19.30 -0.23
C LEU A 499 12.44 20.24 0.38
N ALA A 500 12.78 20.86 1.51
CA ALA A 500 11.95 21.87 2.16
C ALA A 500 12.80 23.12 2.44
N LYS A 501 12.44 24.26 1.82
CA LYS A 501 13.22 25.51 1.95
C LYS A 501 12.89 26.32 3.20
N ASP A 502 11.73 26.06 3.80
CA ASP A 502 11.20 26.77 4.94
C ASP A 502 10.36 25.82 5.82
N THR A 503 9.95 26.30 6.99
CA THR A 503 9.17 25.54 7.97
C THR A 503 7.84 25.05 7.38
N ALA A 504 7.14 25.87 6.58
CA ALA A 504 5.84 25.52 6.03
C ALA A 504 5.95 24.37 5.02
N GLN A 505 6.96 24.41 4.15
CA GLN A 505 7.28 23.31 3.24
C GLN A 505 7.67 22.05 4.02
N LEU A 506 8.45 22.17 5.10
CA LEU A 506 8.85 21.03 5.91
C LEU A 506 7.65 20.36 6.58
N VAL A 507 6.76 21.14 7.18
CA VAL A 507 5.49 20.66 7.75
C VAL A 507 4.66 19.95 6.67
N LYS A 508 4.49 20.56 5.50
CA LYS A 508 3.77 19.95 4.38
C LYS A 508 4.37 18.60 3.99
N LYS A 509 5.71 18.49 3.90
CA LYS A 509 6.40 17.23 3.57
C LYS A 509 6.20 16.15 4.63
N PHE A 510 6.26 16.50 5.90
CA PHE A 510 6.00 15.53 6.97
C PHE A 510 4.53 15.05 6.95
N VAL A 511 3.57 15.94 6.69
CA VAL A 511 2.15 15.56 6.54
C VAL A 511 1.92 14.67 5.31
N GLU A 512 2.60 14.93 4.19
CA GLU A 512 2.58 14.06 3.00
C GLU A 512 3.12 12.65 3.35
N ILE A 513 4.28 12.56 4.00
CA ILE A 513 4.86 11.27 4.43
C ILE A 513 3.92 10.51 5.38
N ALA A 514 3.23 11.21 6.29
CA ALA A 514 2.22 10.59 7.17
C ALA A 514 1.00 10.08 6.37
N GLY A 515 0.66 10.75 5.26
CA GLY A 515 -0.43 10.38 4.35
C GLY A 515 -0.10 9.18 3.46
N ASP A 516 1.15 9.01 3.04
CA ASP A 516 1.62 7.91 2.17
C ASP A 516 1.58 6.53 2.85
N THR A 517 1.13 6.48 4.10
CA THR A 517 0.82 5.28 4.89
C THR A 517 -0.70 5.10 5.04
N LYS A 518 -1.42 5.07 3.90
CA LYS A 518 -2.89 5.01 3.86
C LYS A 518 -3.47 3.73 4.48
N PRO A 519 -4.52 3.81 5.31
CA PRO A 519 -5.29 2.66 5.79
C PRO A 519 -5.99 1.91 4.65
N ILE A 520 -6.29 0.63 4.90
CA ILE A 520 -7.06 -0.24 3.98
C ILE A 520 -8.48 0.29 3.66
N ASP A 521 -9.05 1.10 4.55
CA ASP A 521 -10.37 1.70 4.34
C ASP A 521 -10.35 2.79 3.25
N GLU A 522 -9.26 3.55 3.13
CA GLU A 522 -9.10 4.54 2.05
C GLU A 522 -8.97 3.84 0.68
N VAL A 523 -8.33 2.67 0.67
CA VAL A 523 -8.26 1.80 -0.52
C VAL A 523 -9.65 1.32 -0.91
N ALA A 524 -10.45 0.84 0.04
CA ALA A 524 -11.81 0.39 -0.22
C ALA A 524 -12.68 1.53 -0.79
N ALA A 525 -12.53 2.75 -0.27
CA ALA A 525 -13.21 3.93 -0.80
C ALA A 525 -12.78 4.26 -2.24
N ALA A 526 -11.48 4.20 -2.56
CA ALA A 526 -10.99 4.43 -3.91
C ALA A 526 -11.53 3.39 -4.91
N VAL A 527 -11.60 2.11 -4.52
CA VAL A 527 -12.25 1.08 -5.32
C VAL A 527 -13.73 1.35 -5.48
N GLY A 528 -14.42 1.73 -4.40
CA GLY A 528 -15.82 2.10 -4.44
C GLY A 528 -16.08 3.17 -5.50
N ALA A 529 -15.24 4.20 -5.57
CA ALA A 529 -15.32 5.26 -6.56
C ALA A 529 -15.08 4.77 -7.99
N GLU A 530 -14.09 3.91 -8.22
CA GLU A 530 -13.82 3.32 -9.54
C GLU A 530 -14.94 2.38 -10.01
N VAL A 531 -15.45 1.53 -9.10
CA VAL A 531 -16.62 0.67 -9.34
C VAL A 531 -17.84 1.51 -9.66
N GLN A 532 -18.07 2.58 -8.90
CA GLN A 532 -19.17 3.51 -9.18
C GLN A 532 -19.05 4.12 -10.57
N GLN A 533 -17.86 4.65 -10.94
CA GLN A 533 -17.64 5.21 -12.27
C GLN A 533 -17.88 4.18 -13.37
N ALA A 534 -17.44 2.93 -13.16
CA ALA A 534 -17.68 1.82 -14.07
C ALA A 534 -19.16 1.49 -14.24
N VAL A 535 -19.90 1.41 -13.13
CA VAL A 535 -21.35 1.15 -13.13
C VAL A 535 -22.11 2.28 -13.83
N THR A 536 -21.78 3.53 -13.51
CA THR A 536 -22.38 4.71 -14.17
C THR A 536 -22.15 4.67 -15.68
N SER A 537 -20.95 4.32 -16.11
CA SER A 537 -20.61 4.21 -17.54
C SER A 537 -21.40 3.07 -18.20
N ALA A 538 -21.40 1.88 -17.60
CA ALA A 538 -22.09 0.71 -18.16
C ALA A 538 -23.60 0.90 -18.28
N VAL A 539 -24.23 1.65 -17.36
CA VAL A 539 -25.66 1.94 -17.49
C VAL A 539 -25.94 3.00 -18.54
N ALA A 540 -25.13 4.05 -18.65
CA ALA A 540 -25.28 5.03 -19.73
C ALA A 540 -25.23 4.34 -21.12
N ASP A 541 -24.34 3.37 -21.29
CA ASP A 541 -24.15 2.62 -22.54
C ASP A 541 -25.35 1.73 -22.91
N ASN A 542 -26.06 1.17 -21.93
CA ASN A 542 -27.26 0.34 -22.19
C ASN A 542 -28.51 1.17 -22.55
N CYS A 543 -28.45 2.50 -22.41
CA CYS A 543 -29.57 3.40 -22.67
C CYS A 543 -29.53 4.05 -24.07
N LEU A 544 -28.40 3.95 -24.78
CA LEU A 544 -28.20 4.41 -26.17
C LEU A 544 -28.37 3.26 -27.16
#